data_AF-A0A971YBK0-F1
#
_entry.id   AF-A0A971YBK0-F1
#
_cell.length_a   1.000
_cell.length_b   1.000
_cell.length_c   1.000
_cell.angle_alpha   90.00
_cell.angle_beta   90.00
_cell.angle_gamma   90.00
#
_symmetry.space_group_name_H-M   'P 1'
#
loop_
_entity.id
_entity.type
_entity.pdbx_description
1 polymer ?
#
loop_
_entity_poly.entity_id
_entity_poly.type
_entity_poly.pdbx_seq_one_letter_code
_entity_poly.pdbx_strand_id
1 'polypeptide(L)'
;MSFHVKDILRMQVAPALGCTEPVAVALAAAAAASQLPGLPQRIDVWVDPNIYKNGLAVIIPGTGGLSGLELAAALGAFGGKPSLGLEVLAPLDDIAVTEAKTFVQDNRVQVHLLQDHRGLYIRAVLSDGVHT
;
A
#
# COMPACT_ATOMS: atom_id res chain seq x y z
N MET A 1 9.06 3.11 38.72
CA MET A 1 9.08 1.96 37.78
C MET A 1 10.24 2.22 36.82
N SER A 2 11.18 1.29 36.67
CA SER A 2 12.33 1.43 35.75
C SER A 2 12.05 0.60 34.50
N PHE A 3 12.20 1.18 33.31
CA PHE A 3 12.07 0.49 32.03
C PHE A 3 13.44 0.37 31.37
N HIS A 4 13.74 -0.77 30.75
CA HIS A 4 14.88 -0.89 29.85
C HIS A 4 14.48 -0.43 28.44
N VAL A 5 15.48 -0.07 27.63
CA VAL A 5 15.25 0.31 26.21
C VAL A 5 14.47 -0.77 25.45
N LYS A 6 14.73 -2.06 25.73
CA LYS A 6 13.99 -3.18 25.12
C LYS A 6 12.49 -3.16 25.45
N ASP A 7 12.14 -2.73 26.65
CA ASP A 7 10.74 -2.65 27.09
C ASP A 7 10.04 -1.52 26.32
N ILE A 8 10.70 -0.36 26.20
CA ILE A 8 10.18 0.80 25.45
C ILE A 8 9.99 0.46 23.97
N LEU A 9 10.97 -0.21 23.34
CA LEU A 9 10.85 -0.61 21.93
C LEU A 9 9.66 -1.54 21.71
N ARG A 10 9.49 -2.57 22.54
CA ARG A 10 8.32 -3.47 22.44
C ARG A 10 6.98 -2.76 22.63
N MET A 11 6.96 -1.67 23.39
CA MET A 11 5.75 -0.89 23.65
C MET A 11 5.44 0.15 22.57
N GLN A 12 6.45 0.64 21.84
CA GLN A 12 6.32 1.83 20.98
C GLN A 12 6.58 1.57 19.50
N VAL A 13 7.10 0.39 19.13
CA VAL A 13 7.35 0.04 17.73
C VAL A 13 6.47 -1.12 17.30
N ALA A 14 6.08 -1.11 16.02
CA ALA A 14 5.44 -2.21 15.35
C ALA A 14 6.34 -2.70 14.20
N PRO A 15 6.34 -4.01 13.90
CA PRO A 15 6.98 -4.51 12.69
C PRO A 15 6.37 -3.89 11.43
N ALA A 16 7.19 -3.72 10.40
CA ALA A 16 6.78 -3.29 9.07
C ALA A 16 7.59 -4.07 8.03
N LEU A 17 6.95 -4.40 6.90
CA LEU A 17 7.61 -5.11 5.80
C LEU A 17 8.07 -4.12 4.73
N GLY A 18 9.30 -3.61 4.86
CA GLY A 18 9.87 -2.61 3.95
C GLY A 18 9.64 -1.17 4.42
N CYS A 19 9.76 -0.20 3.52
CA CYS A 19 9.50 1.20 3.88
C CYS A 19 8.02 1.46 4.10
N THR A 20 7.73 2.34 5.05
CA THR A 20 6.37 2.58 5.55
C THR A 20 5.44 3.22 4.53
N GLU A 21 5.95 4.04 3.61
CA GLU A 21 5.17 4.80 2.65
C GLU A 21 4.51 3.94 1.57
N PRO A 22 5.24 3.11 0.79
CA PRO A 22 4.59 2.20 -0.15
C PRO A 22 3.70 1.18 0.57
N VAL A 23 4.11 0.71 1.75
CA VAL A 23 3.32 -0.22 2.56
C VAL A 23 2.00 0.42 3.03
N ALA A 24 2.01 1.69 3.42
CA ALA A 24 0.79 2.38 3.84
C ALA A 24 -0.17 2.61 2.66
N VAL A 25 0.36 2.86 1.47
CA VAL A 25 -0.45 2.90 0.23
C VAL A 25 -1.04 1.54 -0.09
N ALA A 26 -0.24 0.47 0.00
CA ALA A 26 -0.71 -0.90 -0.17
C ALA A 26 -1.79 -1.27 0.85
N LEU A 27 -1.61 -0.86 2.12
CA LEU A 27 -2.58 -1.09 3.19
C LEU A 27 -3.91 -0.39 2.92
N ALA A 28 -3.87 0.87 2.47
CA ALA A 28 -5.08 1.60 2.09
C ALA A 28 -5.84 0.91 0.94
N ALA A 29 -5.11 0.46 -0.09
CA ALA A 29 -5.70 -0.25 -1.21
C ALA A 29 -6.23 -1.64 -0.82
N ALA A 30 -5.51 -2.41 0.00
CA ALA A 30 -5.95 -3.70 0.50
C ALA A 30 -7.21 -3.59 1.37
N ALA A 31 -7.28 -2.55 2.20
CA ALA A 31 -8.45 -2.26 3.01
C ALA A 31 -9.66 -1.96 2.12
N ALA A 32 -9.52 -1.10 1.11
CA ALA A 32 -10.60 -0.81 0.16
C ALA A 32 -11.02 -2.05 -0.65
N ALA A 33 -10.06 -2.82 -1.17
CA ALA A 33 -10.32 -4.04 -1.94
C ALA A 33 -11.10 -5.08 -1.12
N SER A 34 -10.80 -5.20 0.18
CA SER A 34 -11.51 -6.12 1.08
C SER A 34 -13.00 -5.81 1.27
N GLN A 35 -13.44 -4.61 0.90
CA GLN A 35 -14.84 -4.21 0.97
C GLN A 35 -15.58 -4.40 -0.36
N LEU A 36 -14.85 -4.64 -1.46
CA LEU A 36 -15.45 -4.92 -2.75
C LEU A 36 -15.91 -6.39 -2.83
N PRO A 37 -17.07 -6.67 -3.46
CA PRO A 37 -17.54 -8.04 -3.65
C PRO A 37 -16.72 -8.81 -4.71
N GLY A 38 -15.96 -8.11 -5.55
CA GLY A 38 -15.14 -8.66 -6.61
C GLY A 38 -13.81 -7.92 -6.77
N LEU A 39 -13.05 -8.29 -7.80
CA LEU A 39 -11.76 -7.68 -8.09
C LEU A 39 -11.91 -6.24 -8.60
N PRO A 40 -11.01 -5.33 -8.20
CA PRO A 40 -11.05 -3.96 -8.68
C PRO A 40 -10.75 -3.91 -10.18
N GLN A 41 -11.48 -3.05 -10.86
CA GLN A 41 -11.23 -2.65 -12.24
C GLN A 41 -10.50 -1.32 -12.36
N ARG A 42 -10.51 -0.51 -11.30
CA ARG A 42 -9.83 0.79 -11.21
C ARG A 42 -9.36 1.03 -9.78
N ILE A 43 -8.17 1.63 -9.65
CA ILE A 43 -7.61 2.07 -8.37
C ILE A 43 -7.17 3.53 -8.52
N ASP A 44 -7.70 4.42 -7.69
CA ASP A 44 -7.24 5.80 -7.57
C ASP A 44 -6.77 6.05 -6.14
N VAL A 45 -5.54 6.57 -6.00
CA VAL A 45 -4.93 6.85 -4.69
C VAL A 45 -4.56 8.32 -4.61
N TRP A 46 -4.96 8.99 -3.54
CA TRP A 46 -4.54 10.35 -3.23
C TRP A 46 -3.56 10.32 -2.07
N VAL A 47 -2.44 11.00 -2.23
CA VAL A 47 -1.36 11.04 -1.23
C VAL A 47 -0.89 12.46 -0.98
N ASP A 48 -0.43 12.73 0.25
CA ASP A 48 0.27 13.98 0.55
C ASP A 48 1.72 13.98 -0.02
N PRO A 49 2.39 15.15 -0.07
CA PRO A 49 3.73 15.25 -0.63
C PRO A 49 4.80 14.38 0.03
N ASN A 50 4.67 14.04 1.32
CA ASN A 50 5.64 13.19 2.01
C ASN A 50 5.49 11.74 1.61
N ILE A 51 4.27 11.21 1.57
CA ILE A 51 4.02 9.86 1.06
C ILE A 51 4.47 9.76 -0.40
N TYR A 52 4.14 10.77 -1.22
CA TYR A 52 4.54 10.79 -2.62
C TYR A 52 6.06 10.74 -2.78
N LYS A 53 6.80 11.70 -2.23
CA LYS A 53 8.25 11.81 -2.46
C LYS A 53 9.04 10.64 -1.84
N ASN A 54 8.60 10.12 -0.69
CA ASN A 54 9.32 9.07 0.02
C ASN A 54 8.99 7.67 -0.51
N GLY A 55 7.80 7.47 -1.08
CA GLY A 55 7.37 6.15 -1.57
C GLY A 55 7.63 5.90 -3.06
N LEU A 56 7.85 6.94 -3.86
CA LEU A 56 7.91 6.84 -5.33
C LEU A 56 8.99 5.87 -5.85
N ALA A 57 10.20 5.92 -5.31
CA ALA A 57 11.35 5.18 -5.84
C ALA A 57 11.78 3.99 -4.97
N VAL A 58 11.00 3.64 -3.96
CA VAL A 58 11.37 2.61 -2.99
C VAL A 58 11.03 1.21 -3.51
N ILE A 59 11.99 0.30 -3.39
CA ILE A 59 11.80 -1.11 -3.74
C ILE A 59 10.82 -1.77 -2.76
N ILE A 60 9.85 -2.48 -3.32
CA ILE A 60 8.82 -3.19 -2.57
C ILE A 60 9.28 -4.64 -2.31
N PRO A 61 9.35 -5.09 -1.04
CA PRO A 61 9.72 -6.47 -0.71
C PRO A 61 8.84 -7.51 -1.40
N GLY A 62 9.41 -8.66 -1.74
CA GLY A 62 8.68 -9.76 -2.38
C GLY A 62 8.39 -9.59 -3.88
N THR A 63 8.84 -8.50 -4.51
CA THR A 63 8.53 -8.19 -5.92
C THR A 63 9.66 -8.44 -6.92
N GLY A 64 10.85 -8.84 -6.45
CA GLY A 64 12.03 -8.99 -7.31
C GLY A 64 12.66 -7.67 -7.75
N GLY A 65 12.51 -6.59 -6.98
CA GLY A 65 13.19 -5.31 -7.21
C GLY A 65 12.31 -4.21 -7.82
N LEU A 66 10.99 -4.38 -7.84
CA LEU A 66 10.08 -3.38 -8.38
C LEU A 66 9.79 -2.28 -7.37
N SER A 67 9.41 -1.11 -7.87
CA SER A 67 9.09 0.09 -7.10
C SER A 67 7.92 0.85 -7.72
N GLY A 68 7.41 1.85 -7.00
CA GLY A 68 6.32 2.72 -7.47
C GLY A 68 5.07 2.65 -6.58
N LEU A 69 4.40 3.79 -6.40
CA LEU A 69 3.21 3.87 -5.56
C LEU A 69 1.99 3.23 -6.22
N GLU A 70 1.91 3.30 -7.54
CA GLU A 70 0.91 2.61 -8.36
C GLU A 70 1.01 1.09 -8.14
N LEU A 71 2.24 0.58 -8.20
CA LEU A 71 2.49 -0.84 -7.95
C LEU A 71 2.18 -1.22 -6.50
N ALA A 72 2.57 -0.40 -5.53
CA ALA A 72 2.24 -0.66 -4.12
C ALA A 72 0.72 -0.76 -3.90
N ALA A 73 -0.05 0.15 -4.49
CA ALA A 73 -1.50 0.13 -4.43
C ALA A 73 -2.07 -1.15 -5.07
N ALA A 74 -1.59 -1.52 -6.26
CA ALA A 74 -2.03 -2.75 -6.93
C ALA A 74 -1.69 -4.01 -6.12
N LEU A 75 -0.45 -4.13 -5.60
CA LEU A 75 -0.05 -5.27 -4.77
C LEU A 75 -0.92 -5.40 -3.51
N GLY A 76 -1.25 -4.27 -2.88
CA GLY A 76 -2.19 -4.24 -1.78
C GLY A 76 -3.57 -4.77 -2.17
N ALA A 77 -4.09 -4.35 -3.32
CA ALA A 77 -5.42 -4.73 -3.79
C ALA A 77 -5.53 -6.22 -4.20
N PHE A 78 -4.49 -6.79 -4.81
CA PHE A 78 -4.51 -8.17 -5.34
C PHE A 78 -3.98 -9.22 -4.35
N GLY A 79 -2.98 -8.89 -3.53
CA GLY A 79 -2.32 -9.85 -2.64
C GLY A 79 -2.17 -9.38 -1.19
N GLY A 80 -2.62 -8.17 -0.87
CA GLY A 80 -2.48 -7.60 0.46
C GLY A 80 -3.49 -8.17 1.47
N LYS A 81 -3.05 -8.35 2.71
CA LYS A 81 -3.92 -8.72 3.83
C LYS A 81 -4.03 -7.58 4.84
N PRO A 82 -5.11 -6.77 4.83
CA PRO A 82 -5.17 -5.53 5.61
C PRO A 82 -5.12 -5.75 7.13
N SER A 83 -5.52 -6.93 7.61
CA SER A 83 -5.42 -7.29 9.03
C SER A 83 -3.98 -7.44 9.55
N LEU A 84 -2.97 -7.44 8.69
CA LEU A 84 -1.55 -7.46 9.06
C LEU A 84 -0.93 -6.06 9.21
N GLY A 85 -1.71 -4.98 9.03
CA GLY A 85 -1.21 -3.61 9.20
C GLY A 85 -0.02 -3.30 8.28
N LEU A 86 1.11 -2.85 8.84
CA LEU A 86 2.31 -2.52 8.06
C LEU A 86 3.08 -3.76 7.55
N GLU A 87 2.56 -4.96 7.79
CA GLU A 87 3.02 -6.20 7.17
C GLU A 87 2.02 -6.70 6.10
N VAL A 88 1.15 -5.81 5.57
CA VAL A 88 0.10 -6.14 4.58
C VAL A 88 0.58 -6.96 3.39
N LEU A 89 1.83 -6.79 2.95
CA LEU A 89 2.43 -7.49 1.81
C LEU A 89 3.15 -8.80 2.19
N ALA A 90 3.12 -9.22 3.46
CA ALA A 90 3.74 -10.48 3.88
C ALA A 90 3.21 -11.75 3.17
N PRO A 91 1.90 -11.86 2.81
CA PRO A 91 1.38 -13.05 2.13
C PRO A 91 1.46 -12.95 0.60
N LEU A 92 2.20 -11.99 0.05
CA LEU A 92 2.29 -11.76 -1.37
C LEU A 92 2.91 -12.97 -2.10
N ASP A 93 2.27 -13.39 -3.19
CA ASP A 93 2.72 -14.47 -4.06
C ASP A 93 2.98 -14.00 -5.50
N ASP A 94 3.57 -14.87 -6.31
CA ASP A 94 3.95 -14.55 -7.69
C ASP A 94 2.75 -14.24 -8.59
N ILE A 95 1.57 -14.79 -8.26
CA ILE A 95 0.32 -14.56 -9.01
C ILE A 95 -0.13 -13.12 -8.78
N ALA A 96 -0.26 -12.70 -7.51
CA ALA A 96 -0.63 -11.35 -7.15
C ALA A 96 0.38 -10.31 -7.69
N VAL A 97 1.68 -10.63 -7.67
CA VAL A 97 2.71 -9.76 -8.28
C VAL A 97 2.49 -9.62 -9.79
N THR A 98 2.16 -10.70 -10.48
CA THR A 98 1.91 -10.69 -11.92
C THR A 98 0.65 -9.90 -12.26
N GLU A 99 -0.45 -10.12 -11.55
CA GLU A 99 -1.70 -9.38 -11.73
C GLU A 99 -1.52 -7.88 -11.46
N ALA A 100 -0.84 -7.52 -10.36
CA ALA A 100 -0.55 -6.13 -10.03
C ALA A 100 0.29 -5.44 -11.11
N LYS A 101 1.31 -6.11 -11.65
CA LYS A 101 2.12 -5.58 -12.76
C LYS A 101 1.27 -5.28 -13.99
N THR A 102 0.48 -6.26 -14.44
CA THR A 102 -0.39 -6.10 -15.61
C THR A 102 -1.39 -4.97 -15.39
N PHE A 103 -1.98 -4.89 -14.20
CA PHE A 103 -2.95 -3.86 -13.86
C PHE A 103 -2.38 -2.43 -13.91
N VAL A 104 -1.12 -2.25 -13.48
CA VAL A 104 -0.40 -0.97 -13.61
C VAL A 104 -0.04 -0.70 -15.07
N GLN A 105 0.43 -1.69 -15.82
CA GLN A 105 0.74 -1.57 -17.26
C GLN A 105 -0.47 -1.14 -18.09
N ASP A 106 -1.66 -1.61 -17.70
CA ASP A 106 -2.93 -1.25 -18.33
C ASP A 106 -3.44 0.16 -17.93
N ASN A 107 -2.66 0.95 -17.18
CA ASN A 107 -3.03 2.29 -16.67
C ASN A 107 -4.32 2.30 -15.82
N ARG A 108 -4.57 1.20 -15.09
CA ARG A 108 -5.75 1.06 -14.22
C ARG A 108 -5.51 1.53 -12.79
N VAL A 109 -4.29 1.99 -12.50
CA VAL A 109 -3.93 2.65 -11.23
C VAL A 109 -3.52 4.08 -11.51
N GLN A 110 -4.02 5.03 -10.72
CA GLN A 110 -3.52 6.40 -10.73
C GLN A 110 -3.22 6.88 -9.31
N VAL A 111 -2.08 7.57 -9.19
CA VAL A 111 -1.67 8.25 -7.96
C VAL A 111 -1.78 9.75 -8.16
N HIS A 112 -2.55 10.39 -7.29
CA HIS A 112 -2.87 11.81 -7.30
C HIS A 112 -2.16 12.49 -6.14
N LEU A 113 -1.31 13.47 -6.45
CA LEU A 113 -0.61 14.26 -5.45
C LEU A 113 -1.49 15.41 -4.95
N LEU A 114 -1.79 15.43 -3.65
CA LEU A 114 -2.45 16.54 -2.98
C LEU A 114 -1.41 17.56 -2.51
N GLN A 115 -0.97 18.46 -3.41
CA GLN A 115 0.16 19.37 -3.18
C GLN A 115 0.03 20.23 -1.90
N ASP A 116 -1.17 20.71 -1.61
CA ASP A 116 -1.42 21.61 -0.47
C ASP A 116 -1.79 20.88 0.83
N HIS A 117 -1.89 19.54 0.81
CA HIS A 117 -2.24 18.77 1.99
C HIS A 117 -1.09 18.75 2.99
N ARG A 118 -1.40 19.04 4.26
CA ARG A 118 -0.42 19.05 5.36
C ARG A 118 -0.69 17.87 6.30
N GLY A 119 0.39 17.19 6.70
CA GLY A 119 0.32 15.99 7.52
C GLY A 119 0.50 14.73 6.67
N LEU A 120 0.19 13.57 7.26
CA LEU A 120 0.21 12.28 6.57
C LEU A 120 -1.20 11.95 6.09
N TYR A 121 -1.35 11.72 4.78
CA TYR A 121 -2.63 11.42 4.17
C TYR A 121 -2.49 10.43 3.03
N ILE A 122 -3.32 9.39 3.09
CA ILE A 122 -3.50 8.40 2.03
C ILE A 122 -4.99 8.11 1.94
N ARG A 123 -5.55 8.19 0.73
CA ARG A 123 -6.90 7.73 0.43
C ARG A 123 -6.84 6.84 -0.79
N ALA A 124 -7.38 5.62 -0.69
CA ALA A 124 -7.57 4.75 -1.83
C ALA A 124 -9.07 4.64 -2.15
N VAL A 125 -9.42 4.70 -3.42
CA VAL A 125 -10.76 4.44 -3.94
C VAL A 125 -10.63 3.38 -5.02
N LEU A 126 -11.37 2.30 -4.88
CA LEU A 126 -11.32 1.16 -5.78
C LEU A 126 -12.71 0.93 -6.34
N SER A 127 -12.82 0.62 -7.63
CA SER A 127 -14.09 0.31 -8.26
C SER A 127 -14.00 -0.99 -9.05
N ASP A 128 -15.01 -1.86 -8.94
CA ASP A 128 -15.16 -3.07 -9.76
C ASP A 128 -16.01 -2.83 -11.03
N GLY A 129 -16.29 -1.57 -11.37
CA GLY A 129 -17.18 -1.15 -12.46
C GLY A 129 -18.65 -0.98 -12.07
N VAL A 130 -19.07 -1.47 -10.89
CA VAL A 130 -20.44 -1.34 -10.37
C VAL A 130 -20.44 -0.69 -8.98
N HIS A 131 -19.50 -1.09 -8.13
CA HIS A 131 -19.30 -0.62 -6.76
C HIS A 131 -18.07 0.28 -6.68
N THR A 132 -18.00 1.13 -5.64
CA THR A 132 -16.88 2.05 -5.35
C THR A 132 -16.73 2.26 -3.86
#